data_AF-A0A2T4VBD0-F1
#
_entry.id   AF-A0A2T4VBD0-F1
#
_cell.length_a   1.000
_cell.length_b   1.000
_cell.length_c   1.000
_cell.angle_alpha   90.00
_cell.angle_beta   90.00
_cell.angle_gamma   90.00
#
_symmetry.space_group_name_H-M   'P 1'
#
loop_
_entity.id
_entity.type
_entity.pdbx_description
1 polymer ?
#
loop_
_entity_poly.entity_id
_entity_poly.type
_entity_poly.pdbx_seq_one_letter_code
_entity_poly.pdbx_strand_id
1 'polypeptide(L)'
;MTCPLPLPEARRRQVALLLRTTPVDELPLLRARLYAATPAVGLAELRGREPKSRCAVCWVLRPVRLQWKEYGDAHRYTCDEQTCQKIWQRLARWEEAARAEAQARLVESVCQGVPA
;
A
#
# COMPACT_ATOMS: atom_id res chain seq x y z
N MET A 1 24.68 11.44 2.70
CA MET A 1 24.96 10.00 2.85
C MET A 1 23.76 9.23 2.31
N THR A 2 23.89 8.56 1.18
CA THR A 2 22.82 7.74 0.58
C THR A 2 22.97 6.33 1.10
N CYS A 3 22.15 5.94 2.09
CA CYS A 3 22.05 4.54 2.48
C CYS A 3 21.49 3.73 1.30
N PRO A 4 22.12 2.61 0.91
CA PRO A 4 21.60 1.78 -0.15
C PRO A 4 20.21 1.25 0.23
N LEU A 5 19.30 1.17 -0.76
CA LEU A 5 17.98 0.61 -0.52
C LEU A 5 18.11 -0.84 -0.03
N PRO A 6 17.26 -1.28 0.91
CA PRO A 6 17.24 -2.65 1.37
C PRO A 6 16.94 -3.60 0.21
N LEU A 7 17.41 -4.84 0.35
CA LEU A 7 17.06 -5.90 -0.60
C LEU A 7 15.53 -6.08 -0.67
N PRO A 8 14.96 -6.40 -1.85
CA PRO A 8 13.52 -6.55 -2.03
C PRO A 8 12.87 -7.51 -1.04
N GLU A 9 13.53 -8.62 -0.71
CA GLU A 9 13.04 -9.60 0.26
C GLU A 9 13.00 -9.06 1.69
N ALA A 10 14.03 -8.32 2.10
CA ALA A 10 14.07 -7.70 3.43
C ALA A 10 12.93 -6.68 3.57
N ARG A 11 12.69 -5.89 2.53
CA ARG A 11 11.58 -4.94 2.50
C ARG A 11 10.22 -5.64 2.54
N ARG A 12 10.01 -6.72 1.76
CA ARG A 12 8.78 -7.53 1.82
C ARG A 12 8.51 -8.07 3.22
N ARG A 13 9.53 -8.60 3.90
CA ARG A 13 9.42 -9.09 5.29
C ARG A 13 9.01 -7.97 6.25
N GLN A 14 9.60 -6.78 6.10
CA GLN A 14 9.22 -5.62 6.90
C GLN A 14 7.76 -5.21 6.67
N VAL A 15 7.31 -5.13 5.41
CA VAL A 15 5.91 -4.78 5.09
C VAL A 15 4.95 -5.85 5.63
N ALA A 16 5.29 -7.14 5.49
CA ALA A 16 4.49 -8.22 6.05
C ALA A 16 4.40 -8.16 7.59
N LEU A 17 5.48 -7.79 8.26
CA LEU A 17 5.48 -7.59 9.71
C LEU A 17 4.61 -6.40 10.12
N LEU A 18 4.75 -5.25 9.43
CA LEU A 18 3.90 -4.08 9.67
C LEU A 18 2.43 -4.43 9.50
N LEU A 19 2.08 -5.12 8.42
CA LEU A 19 0.70 -5.56 8.17
C LEU A 19 0.17 -6.43 9.32
N ARG A 20 0.97 -7.37 9.84
CA ARG A 20 0.55 -8.27 10.93
C ARG A 20 0.43 -7.60 12.29
N THR A 21 1.13 -6.50 12.51
CA THR A 21 1.24 -5.83 13.82
C THR A 21 0.42 -4.55 13.90
N THR A 22 -0.01 -4.01 12.75
CA THR A 22 -0.85 -2.81 12.69
C THR A 22 -2.30 -3.18 13.03
N PRO A 23 -2.95 -2.45 13.95
CA PRO A 23 -4.38 -2.58 14.20
C PRO A 23 -5.21 -2.44 12.91
N VAL A 24 -6.33 -3.15 12.83
CA VAL A 24 -7.14 -3.23 11.61
C VAL A 24 -7.70 -1.85 11.19
N ASP A 25 -8.04 -1.02 12.16
CA ASP A 25 -8.49 0.37 12.01
C ASP A 25 -7.39 1.32 11.52
N GLU A 26 -6.12 1.01 11.75
CA GLU A 26 -4.98 1.80 11.28
C GLU A 26 -4.43 1.36 9.91
N LEU A 27 -4.99 0.30 9.30
CA LEU A 27 -4.51 -0.21 8.01
C LEU A 27 -4.57 0.83 6.86
N PRO A 28 -5.59 1.69 6.74
CA PRO A 28 -5.59 2.75 5.73
C PRO A 28 -4.41 3.72 5.89
N LEU A 29 -4.02 4.01 7.14
CA LEU A 29 -2.87 4.85 7.45
C LEU A 29 -1.56 4.14 7.10
N LEU A 30 -1.44 2.84 7.42
CA LEU A 30 -0.28 2.05 7.00
C LEU A 30 -0.13 2.07 5.47
N ARG A 31 -1.22 1.87 4.72
CA ARG A 31 -1.19 1.92 3.25
C ARG A 31 -0.68 3.26 2.73
N ALA A 32 -1.20 4.37 3.26
CA ALA A 32 -0.75 5.71 2.89
C ALA A 32 0.75 5.91 3.21
N ARG A 33 1.21 5.46 4.38
CA ARG A 33 2.63 5.54 4.79
C ARG A 33 3.55 4.69 3.91
N LEU A 34 3.13 3.51 3.49
CA LEU A 34 3.91 2.67 2.56
C LEU A 34 4.13 3.36 1.22
N TYR A 35 3.10 4.02 0.69
CA TYR A 35 3.21 4.81 -0.53
C TYR A 35 4.11 6.03 -0.35
N ALA A 36 3.90 6.82 0.72
CA ALA A 36 4.73 7.99 1.01
C ALA A 36 6.22 7.64 1.22
N ALA A 37 6.50 6.47 1.81
CA ALA A 37 7.85 5.98 2.02
C ALA A 37 8.48 5.36 0.75
N THR A 38 7.74 5.25 -0.35
CA THR A 38 8.27 4.68 -1.60
C THR A 38 9.26 5.67 -2.21
N PRO A 39 10.55 5.30 -2.34
CA PRO A 39 11.56 6.24 -2.81
C PRO A 39 11.24 6.74 -4.22
N ALA A 40 11.31 8.05 -4.43
CA ALA A 40 11.09 8.67 -5.74
C ALA A 40 12.12 8.18 -6.76
N VAL A 41 11.67 7.92 -7.99
CA VAL A 41 12.54 7.50 -9.09
C VAL A 41 13.36 8.70 -9.55
N GLY A 42 14.68 8.60 -9.49
CA GLY A 42 15.55 9.69 -9.93
C GLY A 42 15.55 9.85 -11.45
N LEU A 43 15.83 11.06 -11.95
CA LEU A 43 15.93 11.35 -13.39
C LEU A 43 16.93 10.43 -14.11
N ALA A 44 18.02 10.04 -13.44
CA ALA A 44 19.00 9.10 -13.98
C ALA A 44 18.41 7.69 -14.24
N GLU A 45 17.45 7.26 -13.42
CA GLU A 45 16.79 5.95 -13.51
C GLU A 45 15.67 5.92 -14.58
N LEU A 46 15.23 7.10 -15.04
CA LEU A 46 14.24 7.31 -16.09
C LEU A 46 14.85 7.40 -17.50
N ARG A 47 16.17 7.26 -17.64
CA ARG A 47 16.84 7.29 -18.96
C ARG A 47 16.36 6.11 -19.82
N GLY A 48 15.46 6.39 -20.77
CA GLY A 48 14.90 5.44 -21.72
C GLY A 48 13.38 5.38 -21.69
N ARG A 49 12.74 6.25 -22.50
CA ARG A 49 11.35 6.35 -23.02
C ARG A 49 10.12 5.77 -22.27
N GLU A 50 10.23 4.72 -21.45
CA GLU A 50 9.11 4.10 -20.75
C GLU A 50 9.02 4.59 -19.29
N PRO A 51 7.84 5.04 -18.81
CA PRO A 51 7.66 5.45 -17.42
C PRO A 51 7.86 4.25 -16.48
N LYS A 52 8.70 4.45 -15.46
CA LYS A 52 8.99 3.47 -14.42
C LYS A 52 8.59 4.01 -13.05
N SER A 53 8.20 3.11 -12.15
CA SER A 53 7.95 3.45 -10.76
C SER A 53 8.47 2.35 -9.83
N ARG A 54 8.65 2.65 -8.55
CA ARG A 54 8.99 1.63 -7.54
C ARG A 54 7.72 1.01 -6.98
N CYS A 55 7.74 -0.31 -6.79
CA CYS A 55 6.70 -1.02 -6.06
C CYS A 55 6.66 -0.57 -4.59
N ALA A 56 5.49 -0.27 -4.04
CA ALA A 56 5.35 0.16 -2.65
C ALA A 56 5.75 -0.92 -1.62
N VAL A 57 5.71 -2.19 -2.03
CA VAL A 57 6.02 -3.34 -1.17
C VAL A 57 7.49 -3.74 -1.20
N CYS A 58 8.12 -3.78 -2.38
CA CYS A 58 9.49 -4.29 -2.52
C CYS A 58 10.51 -3.27 -3.03
N TRP A 59 10.07 -2.05 -3.35
CA TRP A 59 10.87 -0.94 -3.90
C TRP A 59 11.63 -1.24 -5.19
N VAL A 60 11.39 -2.38 -5.83
CA VAL A 60 11.97 -2.69 -7.13
C VAL A 60 11.39 -1.74 -8.17
N LEU A 61 12.28 -1.11 -8.95
CA LEU A 61 11.92 -0.28 -10.08
C LEU A 61 11.40 -1.17 -11.22
N ARG A 62 10.16 -0.94 -11.65
CA ARG A 62 9.54 -1.67 -12.76
C ARG A 62 8.88 -0.69 -13.74
N PRO A 63 8.77 -1.07 -15.02
CA PRO A 63 7.86 -0.40 -15.96
C PRO A 63 6.45 -0.31 -15.39
N VAL A 64 5.79 0.84 -15.56
CA VAL A 64 4.43 1.07 -15.05
C VAL A 64 3.41 0.05 -15.61
N ARG A 65 3.63 -0.47 -16.82
CA ARG A 65 2.77 -1.52 -17.42
C ARG A 65 2.83 -2.86 -16.70
N LEU A 66 3.90 -3.14 -15.95
CA LEU A 66 4.07 -4.38 -15.16
C LEU A 66 3.64 -4.18 -13.70
N GLN A 67 2.92 -3.10 -13.42
CA GLN A 67 2.47 -2.74 -12.09
C GLN A 67 0.95 -2.71 -12.05
N TRP A 68 0.43 -3.30 -11.01
CA TRP A 68 -0.98 -3.23 -10.68
C TRP A 68 -1.29 -1.84 -10.14
N LYS A 69 -2.16 -1.11 -10.87
CA LYS A 69 -2.69 0.19 -10.47
C LYS A 69 -3.94 -0.06 -9.62
N GLU A 70 -3.90 0.37 -8.37
CA GLU A 70 -5.04 0.22 -7.47
C GLU A 70 -6.01 1.40 -7.54
N TYR A 71 -5.55 2.59 -7.96
CA TYR A 71 -6.36 3.81 -7.96
C TYR A 71 -6.00 4.72 -9.15
N GLY A 72 -7.03 5.25 -9.82
CA GLY A 72 -6.91 6.10 -11.02
C GLY A 72 -6.13 7.40 -10.83
N ASP A 73 -6.00 7.91 -9.60
CA ASP A 73 -5.53 9.30 -9.35
C ASP A 73 -4.20 9.44 -8.59
N ALA A 74 -3.58 8.36 -8.14
CA ALA A 74 -2.31 8.47 -7.43
C ALA A 74 -1.35 7.42 -7.95
N HIS A 75 -0.10 7.82 -8.21
CA HIS A 75 1.06 7.02 -8.59
C HIS A 75 1.39 5.93 -7.55
N ARG A 76 0.45 5.01 -7.35
CA ARG A 76 0.37 3.98 -6.32
C ARG A 76 0.47 2.65 -7.01
N TYR A 77 1.64 2.04 -6.91
CA TYR A 77 1.99 0.87 -7.71
C TYR A 77 2.45 -0.28 -6.83
N THR A 78 1.85 -1.44 -7.07
CA THR A 78 2.36 -2.73 -6.58
C THR A 78 2.75 -3.55 -7.80
N CYS A 79 3.93 -4.18 -7.80
CA CYS A 79 4.33 -5.02 -8.93
C CYS A 79 3.49 -6.31 -9.03
N ASP A 80 3.53 -6.92 -10.20
CA ASP A 80 2.91 -8.21 -10.52
C ASP A 80 3.51 -9.42 -9.78
N GLU A 81 4.60 -9.21 -9.03
CA GLU A 81 5.25 -10.30 -8.31
C GLU A 81 4.34 -10.88 -7.22
N GLN A 82 4.15 -12.21 -7.26
CA GLN A 82 3.11 -12.89 -6.50
C GLN A 82 3.14 -12.59 -5.00
N THR A 83 4.33 -12.48 -4.39
CA THR A 83 4.47 -12.14 -2.97
C THR A 83 3.99 -10.73 -2.67
N CYS A 84 4.32 -9.76 -3.53
CA CYS A 84 3.87 -8.38 -3.39
C CYS A 84 2.34 -8.29 -3.53
N GLN A 85 1.78 -8.99 -4.52
CA GLN A 85 0.32 -9.09 -4.70
C GLN A 85 -0.37 -9.69 -3.48
N LYS A 86 0.13 -10.81 -2.95
CA LYS A 86 -0.45 -11.48 -1.77
C LYS A 86 -0.47 -10.57 -0.53
N ILE A 87 0.63 -9.84 -0.29
CA ILE A 87 0.71 -8.87 0.81
C ILE A 87 -0.35 -7.77 0.59
N TRP A 88 -0.44 -7.26 -0.64
CA TRP A 88 -1.33 -6.16 -0.94
C TRP A 88 -2.81 -6.54 -0.90
N GLN A 89 -3.18 -7.68 -1.48
CA GLN A 89 -4.54 -8.23 -1.41
C GLN A 89 -4.97 -8.52 0.03
N ARG A 90 -4.04 -8.90 0.91
CA ARG A 90 -4.33 -9.08 2.34
C ARG A 90 -4.64 -7.74 3.01
N LEU A 91 -3.82 -6.72 2.76
CA LEU A 91 -4.07 -5.36 3.24
C LEU A 91 -5.43 -4.85 2.76
N ALA A 92 -5.72 -4.94 1.45
CA ALA A 92 -6.98 -4.49 0.87
C ALA A 92 -8.22 -5.19 1.47
N ARG A 93 -8.15 -6.51 1.66
CA ARG A 93 -9.24 -7.27 2.31
C ARG A 93 -9.48 -6.84 3.75
N TRP A 94 -8.41 -6.57 4.50
CA TRP A 94 -8.54 -6.14 5.89
C TRP A 94 -9.02 -4.69 5.99
N GLU A 95 -8.61 -3.81 5.08
CA GLU A 95 -9.16 -2.45 4.98
C GLU A 95 -10.66 -2.46 4.64
N GLU A 96 -11.12 -3.37 3.78
CA GLU A 96 -12.54 -3.51 3.47
C GLU A 96 -13.32 -3.94 4.71
N ALA A 97 -12.81 -4.93 5.46
CA ALA A 97 -13.41 -5.36 6.71
C ALA A 97 -13.45 -4.21 7.75
N ALA A 98 -12.36 -3.45 7.87
CA ALA A 98 -12.28 -2.29 8.76
C ALA A 98 -13.31 -1.21 8.39
N ARG A 99 -13.46 -0.92 7.09
CA ARG A 99 -14.45 0.05 6.58
C ARG A 99 -15.87 -0.42 6.85
N ALA A 100 -16.16 -1.70 6.63
CA ALA A 100 -17.48 -2.28 6.91
C ALA A 100 -17.82 -2.21 8.41
N GLU A 101 -16.86 -2.53 9.29
CA GLU A 101 -17.06 -2.44 10.74
C GLU A 101 -17.24 -0.99 11.21
N ALA A 102 -16.43 -0.06 10.70
CA ALA A 102 -16.58 1.36 11.01
C ALA A 102 -17.95 1.90 10.54
N GLN A 103 -18.39 1.50 9.35
CA GLN A 103 -19.71 1.85 8.85
C GLN A 103 -20.83 1.27 9.72
N ALA A 104 -20.72 0.01 10.15
CA ALA A 104 -21.68 -0.61 11.06
C ALA A 104 -21.77 0.13 12.40
N ARG A 105 -20.63 0.50 13.00
CA ARG A 105 -20.58 1.29 14.25
C ARG A 105 -21.19 2.68 14.08
N LEU A 106 -20.94 3.34 12.94
CA LEU A 106 -21.57 4.64 12.63
C LEU A 106 -23.09 4.51 12.51
N VAL A 107 -23.59 3.49 11.81
CA VAL A 107 -25.02 3.23 11.67
C VAL A 107 -25.65 2.94 13.04
N GLU A 108 -25.03 2.10 13.86
CA GLU A 108 -25.50 1.79 15.21
C GLU A 108 -25.57 3.04 16.10
N SER A 109 -24.51 3.87 16.09
CA SER A 109 -24.49 5.13 16.85
C SER A 109 -25.56 6.12 16.39
N VAL A 110 -25.88 6.16 15.10
CA VAL A 110 -26.95 7.02 14.56
C VAL A 110 -28.33 6.48 14.96
N CYS A 111 -28.53 5.16 14.92
CA CYS A 111 -29.78 4.52 15.34
C CYS A 111 -30.05 4.64 16.84
N GLN A 112 -29.01 4.67 17.68
CA GLN A 112 -29.13 4.86 19.13
C GLN A 112 -29.30 6.32 19.56
N GLY A 113 -29.09 7.28 18.65
CA GLY A 113 -29.12 8.72 18.92
C GLY A 113 -30.43 9.45 18.54
N VAL A 114 -31.50 8.74 18.18
CA VAL A 114 -32.82 9.34 17.90
C VAL A 114 -33.65 9.36 19.19
N PRO A 115 -33.76 10.48 19.93
CA PRO A 115 -34.82 10.62 20.92
C PRO A 115 -36.17 10.59 20.17
N ALA A 116 -37.09 9.77 20.70
CA ALA A 116 -38.47 9.65 20.25
C ALA A 116 -39.24 10.98 20.35
#